data_AF-A0A942DTF9-F1
#
_entry.id   AF-A0A942DTF9-F1
#
_cell.length_a   1.000
_cell.length_b   1.000
_cell.length_c   1.000
_cell.angle_alpha   90.00
_cell.angle_beta   90.00
_cell.angle_gamma   90.00
#
_symmetry.space_group_name_H-M   'P 1'
#
loop_
_entity.id
_entity.type
_entity.pdbx_description
1 polymer ?
#
loop_
_entity_poly.entity_id
_entity_poly.type
_entity_poly.pdbx_seq_one_letter_code
_entity_poly.pdbx_strand_id
1 'polypeptide(L)'
;MTKIISTCVFVLGISMIAKADHKEGHHGGPCEKDAQTYCAKVTGGHGEKVKCLKENEAKLSPECKAHIAEAKEAMKEISEACHADMENFCHDVKKGGGRVMKCMKEHKDQLSAGCKAEIEEKKAERKKK
;
A
#
# COMPACT_ATOMS: atom_id res chain seq x y z
N MET A 1 -43.08 -9.44 -50.16
CA MET A 1 -42.68 -8.81 -51.44
C MET A 1 -42.87 -7.31 -51.21
N THR A 2 -41.86 -6.51 -50.84
CA THR A 2 -40.77 -5.96 -51.68
C THR A 2 -39.70 -5.35 -50.73
N LYS A 3 -38.50 -5.95 -50.60
CA LYS A 3 -37.16 -5.43 -51.00
C LYS A 3 -36.80 -4.04 -50.42
N ILE A 4 -35.99 -3.97 -49.35
CA ILE A 4 -34.52 -3.75 -49.35
C ILE A 4 -34.12 -2.53 -50.20
N ILE A 5 -33.65 -1.47 -49.53
CA ILE A 5 -32.37 -0.76 -49.68
C ILE A 5 -32.34 0.29 -48.54
N SER A 6 -31.98 -0.16 -47.33
CA SER A 6 -31.52 0.75 -46.27
C SER A 6 -30.01 0.80 -46.45
N THR A 7 -29.55 1.84 -47.15
CA THR A 7 -28.14 2.02 -47.48
C THR A 7 -27.32 2.11 -46.20
N CYS A 8 -26.46 1.12 -46.03
CA CYS A 8 -25.32 1.11 -45.14
C CYS A 8 -24.49 2.39 -45.30
N VAL A 9 -24.77 3.41 -44.50
CA VAL A 9 -23.76 4.41 -44.16
C VAL A 9 -23.09 3.91 -42.88
N PHE A 10 -22.14 2.99 -43.07
CA PHE A 10 -21.07 2.74 -42.12
C PHE A 10 -20.27 4.03 -41.99
N VAL A 11 -20.67 4.92 -41.07
CA VAL A 11 -19.75 5.93 -40.56
C VAL A 11 -18.76 5.19 -39.67
N LEU A 12 -17.57 5.04 -40.22
CA LEU A 12 -16.37 4.57 -39.58
C LEU A 12 -15.94 5.56 -38.48
N GLY A 13 -15.73 5.05 -37.26
CA GLY A 13 -14.91 5.69 -36.21
C GLY A 13 -15.64 6.70 -35.30
N ILE A 14 -15.38 6.81 -34.01
CA ILE A 14 -14.29 6.33 -33.15
C ILE A 14 -14.86 6.07 -31.74
N SER A 15 -14.50 4.91 -31.21
CA SER A 15 -14.33 4.52 -29.79
C SER A 15 -15.20 5.14 -28.71
N MET A 16 -16.03 4.30 -28.10
CA MET A 16 -16.37 4.40 -26.69
C MET A 16 -15.07 4.45 -25.88
N ILE A 17 -14.69 5.61 -25.37
CA ILE A 17 -13.65 5.68 -24.35
C ILE A 17 -14.27 5.12 -23.08
N ALA A 18 -14.21 3.80 -22.93
CA ALA A 18 -14.29 3.17 -21.64
C ALA A 18 -13.16 3.77 -20.79
N LYS A 19 -13.49 4.61 -19.81
CA LYS A 19 -12.60 4.83 -18.67
C LYS A 19 -12.44 3.45 -18.05
N ALA A 20 -11.28 2.82 -18.29
CA ALA A 20 -10.88 1.70 -17.47
C ALA A 20 -10.77 2.25 -16.04
N ASP A 21 -11.66 1.81 -15.17
CA ASP A 21 -11.54 1.94 -13.72
C ASP A 21 -10.23 1.26 -13.30
N HIS A 22 -9.12 1.99 -13.36
CA HIS A 22 -7.99 1.68 -12.50
C HIS A 22 -8.50 1.84 -11.08
N LYS A 23 -8.77 0.74 -10.39
CA LYS A 23 -8.73 0.72 -8.92
C LYS A 23 -7.36 1.24 -8.53
N GLU A 24 -7.28 2.53 -8.24
CA GLU A 24 -6.07 3.21 -7.81
C GLU A 24 -5.67 2.62 -6.44
N GLY A 25 -4.80 1.62 -6.47
CA GLY A 25 -4.01 1.27 -5.31
C GLY A 25 -3.12 2.47 -5.02
N HIS A 26 -3.17 2.97 -3.78
CA HIS A 26 -2.34 4.07 -3.27
C HIS A 26 -0.93 4.10 -3.90
N HIS A 27 -0.78 4.92 -4.94
CA HIS A 27 0.47 5.25 -5.60
C HIS A 27 0.57 6.77 -5.51
N GLY A 28 0.81 7.24 -4.30
CA GLY A 28 0.67 8.64 -3.92
C GLY A 28 1.22 8.85 -2.52
N GLY A 29 2.43 9.39 -2.40
CA GLY A 29 3.05 9.68 -1.10
C GLY A 29 4.45 10.29 -1.23
N PRO A 30 5.06 10.71 -0.12
CA PRO A 30 6.34 11.44 -0.13
C PRO A 30 7.50 10.70 -0.82
N CYS A 31 7.41 9.37 -0.92
CA CYS A 31 8.41 8.53 -1.56
C CYS A 31 8.10 8.14 -3.01
N GLU A 32 7.04 8.69 -3.63
CA GLU A 32 6.59 8.21 -4.95
C GLU A 32 7.64 8.44 -6.04
N LYS A 33 8.14 9.68 -6.17
CA LYS A 33 9.16 10.03 -7.17
C LYS A 33 10.45 9.25 -6.96
N ASP A 34 10.83 9.07 -5.70
CA ASP A 34 12.01 8.26 -5.34
C ASP A 34 11.81 6.79 -5.70
N ALA A 35 10.62 6.22 -5.44
CA ALA A 35 10.30 4.85 -5.81
C ALA A 35 10.29 4.65 -7.33
N GLN A 36 9.79 5.62 -8.10
CA GLN A 36 9.83 5.58 -9.56
C GLN A 36 11.27 5.67 -10.08
N THR A 37 12.11 6.50 -9.47
CA THR A 37 13.49 6.71 -9.91
C THR A 37 14.40 5.54 -9.57
N TYR A 38 14.33 5.06 -8.33
CA TYR A 38 15.29 4.09 -7.80
C TYR A 38 14.75 2.66 -7.74
N CYS A 39 13.42 2.49 -7.74
CA CYS A 39 12.76 1.20 -7.49
C CYS A 39 11.78 0.77 -8.60
N ALA A 40 11.81 1.39 -9.79
CA ALA A 40 10.93 1.04 -10.91
C ALA A 40 10.96 -0.45 -11.30
N LYS A 41 12.10 -1.13 -11.11
CA LYS A 41 12.28 -2.55 -11.45
C LYS A 41 11.74 -3.51 -10.39
N VAL A 42 11.25 -3.02 -9.25
CA VAL A 42 10.69 -3.85 -8.18
C VAL A 42 9.30 -4.31 -8.60
N THR A 43 9.19 -5.57 -8.97
CA THR A 43 7.93 -6.25 -9.31
C THR A 43 7.21 -6.85 -8.09
N GLY A 44 7.88 -6.88 -6.93
CA GLY A 44 7.31 -7.36 -5.67
C GLY A 44 6.28 -6.41 -5.05
N GLY A 45 5.69 -6.84 -3.94
CA GLY A 45 4.69 -6.09 -3.21
C GLY A 45 5.23 -4.84 -2.50
N HIS A 46 4.39 -4.21 -1.68
CA HIS A 46 4.76 -3.01 -0.93
C HIS A 46 6.01 -3.22 -0.07
N GLY A 47 6.17 -4.39 0.56
CA GLY A 47 7.34 -4.68 1.39
C GLY A 47 8.66 -4.70 0.62
N GLU A 48 8.64 -5.22 -0.62
CA GLU A 48 9.80 -5.25 -1.51
C GLU A 48 10.15 -3.85 -2.01
N LYS A 49 9.14 -3.00 -2.27
CA LYS A 49 9.36 -1.57 -2.58
C LYS A 49 9.99 -0.83 -1.40
N VAL A 50 9.48 -1.04 -0.19
CA VAL A 50 10.07 -0.47 1.05
C VAL A 50 11.51 -0.94 1.24
N LYS A 51 11.78 -2.23 0.98
CA LYS A 51 13.14 -2.77 1.02
C LYS A 51 14.07 -2.05 0.04
N CYS A 52 13.63 -1.87 -1.21
CA CYS A 52 14.41 -1.15 -2.22
C CYS A 52 14.66 0.32 -1.84
N LEU A 53 13.66 1.03 -1.31
CA LEU A 53 13.81 2.40 -0.84
C LEU A 53 14.87 2.47 0.27
N LYS A 54 14.81 1.55 1.24
CA LYS A 54 15.81 1.46 2.31
C LYS A 54 17.23 1.18 1.80
N GLU A 55 17.38 0.31 0.80
CA GLU A 55 18.69 0.03 0.17
C GLU A 55 19.24 1.25 -0.61
N ASN A 56 18.37 2.19 -1.00
CA ASN A 56 18.74 3.43 -1.66
C ASN A 56 18.60 4.66 -0.76
N GLU A 57 18.50 4.48 0.57
CA GLU A 57 18.14 5.55 1.52
C GLU A 57 18.98 6.81 1.32
N ALA A 58 20.29 6.68 1.12
CA ALA A 58 21.19 7.81 0.90
C ALA A 58 20.78 8.70 -0.28
N LYS A 59 20.21 8.11 -1.34
CA LYS A 59 19.80 8.80 -2.59
C LYS A 59 18.40 9.39 -2.53
N LEU A 60 17.61 9.03 -1.51
CA LEU A 60 16.22 9.50 -1.40
C LEU A 60 16.16 10.99 -1.09
N SER A 61 15.06 11.60 -1.53
CA SER A 61 14.71 12.97 -1.18
C SER A 61 14.59 13.17 0.34
N PRO A 62 14.82 14.40 0.85
CA PRO A 62 14.59 14.71 2.26
C PRO A 62 13.15 14.40 2.71
N GLU A 63 12.16 14.65 1.84
CA GLU A 63 10.75 14.39 2.10
C GLU A 63 10.48 12.89 2.30
N CYS A 64 11.01 12.03 1.43
CA CYS A 64 10.86 10.59 1.59
C CYS A 64 11.60 10.06 2.82
N LYS A 65 12.80 10.58 3.12
CA LYS A 65 13.54 10.21 4.34
C LYS A 65 12.77 10.55 5.61
N ALA A 66 12.22 11.77 5.67
CA ALA A 66 11.38 12.19 6.78
C ALA A 66 10.16 11.27 6.92
N HIS A 67 9.48 10.96 5.82
CA HIS A 67 8.35 10.04 5.82
C HIS A 67 8.70 8.63 6.30
N ILE A 68 9.84 8.08 5.88
CA ILE A 68 10.33 6.76 6.33
C ILE A 68 10.64 6.79 7.83
N ALA A 69 11.27 7.86 8.32
CA ALA A 69 11.57 8.01 9.74
C ALA A 69 10.29 8.08 10.59
N GLU A 70 9.32 8.89 10.19
CA GLU A 70 8.01 8.96 10.86
C GLU A 70 7.30 7.61 10.87
N ALA A 71 7.27 6.91 9.72
CA ALA A 71 6.65 5.59 9.61
C ALA A 71 7.37 4.56 10.50
N LYS A 72 8.69 4.66 10.63
CA LYS A 72 9.49 3.77 11.48
C LYS A 72 9.16 3.98 12.97
N GLU A 73 9.03 5.23 13.42
CA GLU A 73 8.67 5.52 14.81
C GLU A 73 7.24 5.05 15.13
N ALA A 74 6.26 5.33 14.26
CA ALA A 74 4.90 4.83 14.44
C ALA A 74 4.84 3.29 14.50
N MET A 75 5.65 2.61 13.68
CA MET A 75 5.74 1.14 13.68
C MET A 75 6.43 0.60 14.94
N LYS A 76 7.37 1.35 15.51
CA LYS A 76 8.03 1.00 16.78
C LYS A 76 7.02 1.06 17.93
N GLU A 77 6.25 2.14 18.03
CA GLU A 77 5.21 2.31 19.06
C GLU A 77 4.16 1.19 18.98
N ILE A 78 3.66 0.89 17.78
CA ILE A 78 2.76 -0.26 17.56
C ILE A 78 3.44 -1.57 17.98
N SER A 79 4.70 -1.79 17.58
CA SER A 79 5.41 -3.03 17.90
C SER A 79 5.64 -3.21 19.40
N GLU A 80 5.81 -2.14 20.15
CA GLU A 80 5.96 -2.17 21.60
C GLU A 80 4.63 -2.51 22.27
N ALA A 81 3.56 -1.79 21.92
CA ALA A 81 2.23 -2.04 22.47
C ALA A 81 1.67 -3.43 22.12
N CYS A 82 2.00 -3.93 20.92
CA CYS A 82 1.53 -5.22 20.40
C CYS A 82 2.52 -6.37 20.61
N HIS A 83 3.63 -6.18 21.33
CA HIS A 83 4.71 -7.17 21.40
C HIS A 83 4.21 -8.54 21.88
N ALA A 84 3.49 -8.59 22.99
CA ALA A 84 2.94 -9.83 23.54
C ALA A 84 1.94 -10.50 22.58
N ASP A 85 1.10 -9.71 21.92
CA ASP A 85 0.14 -10.24 20.93
C ASP A 85 0.88 -10.82 19.70
N MET A 86 1.95 -10.15 19.25
CA MET A 86 2.77 -10.63 18.13
C MET A 86 3.45 -11.98 18.44
N GLU A 87 3.96 -12.16 19.66
CA GLU A 87 4.55 -13.43 20.09
C GLU A 87 3.48 -14.52 20.22
N ASN A 88 2.33 -14.19 20.82
CA ASN A 88 1.26 -15.17 21.04
C ASN A 88 0.63 -15.66 19.72
N PHE A 89 0.40 -14.78 18.77
CA PHE A 89 -0.36 -15.11 17.56
C PHE A 89 0.50 -15.29 16.30
N CYS A 90 1.67 -14.66 16.23
CA CYS A 90 2.42 -14.51 14.99
C CYS A 90 3.93 -14.88 15.10
N HIS A 91 4.37 -15.59 16.13
CA HIS A 91 5.79 -15.95 16.32
C HIS A 91 6.39 -16.75 15.15
N ASP A 92 5.61 -17.64 14.54
CA ASP A 92 6.05 -18.45 13.39
C ASP A 92 6.02 -17.69 12.05
N VAL A 93 5.55 -16.44 12.05
CA VAL A 93 5.42 -15.66 10.82
C VAL A 93 6.77 -15.08 10.43
N LYS A 94 7.28 -15.48 9.26
CA LYS A 94 8.51 -14.92 8.70
C LYS A 94 8.41 -13.39 8.55
N LYS A 95 9.37 -12.68 9.14
CA LYS A 95 9.45 -11.20 9.11
C LYS A 95 9.59 -10.64 7.69
N GLY A 96 9.17 -9.39 7.51
CA GLY A 96 9.21 -8.67 6.22
C GLY A 96 7.99 -8.91 5.33
N GLY A 97 7.83 -8.08 4.30
CA GLY A 97 6.72 -8.19 3.33
C GLY A 97 5.34 -7.82 3.90
N GLY A 98 5.26 -7.26 5.11
CA GLY A 98 3.99 -7.01 5.80
C GLY A 98 3.28 -8.27 6.32
N ARG A 99 3.96 -9.43 6.33
CA ARG A 99 3.35 -10.72 6.73
C ARG A 99 2.87 -10.74 8.18
N VAL A 100 3.67 -10.20 9.10
CA VAL A 100 3.29 -10.11 10.52
C VAL A 100 2.06 -9.21 10.71
N MET A 101 2.00 -8.09 9.98
CA MET A 101 0.83 -7.22 9.99
C MET A 101 -0.43 -7.90 9.43
N LYS A 102 -0.27 -8.75 8.41
CA LYS A 102 -1.37 -9.57 7.90
C LYS A 102 -1.88 -10.54 8.97
N CYS A 103 -0.98 -11.25 9.64
CA CYS A 103 -1.33 -12.14 10.75
C CYS A 103 -2.04 -11.37 11.88
N MET A 104 -1.51 -10.22 12.29
CA MET A 104 -2.16 -9.39 13.31
C MET A 104 -3.57 -8.96 12.92
N LYS A 105 -3.81 -8.69 11.64
CA LYS A 105 -5.14 -8.36 11.12
C LYS A 105 -6.10 -9.56 11.17
N GLU A 106 -5.61 -10.77 10.93
CA GLU A 106 -6.39 -12.01 11.05
C GLU A 106 -6.78 -12.28 12.51
N HIS A 107 -5.93 -11.88 13.47
CA HIS A 107 -6.17 -11.98 14.91
C HIS A 107 -6.73 -10.69 15.55
N LYS A 108 -7.20 -9.72 14.75
CA LYS A 108 -7.57 -8.37 15.22
C LYS A 108 -8.52 -8.34 16.43
N ASP A 109 -9.43 -9.30 16.52
CA ASP A 109 -10.43 -9.36 17.59
C ASP A 109 -9.86 -10.00 18.88
N GLN A 110 -8.77 -10.76 18.77
CA GLN A 110 -8.07 -11.44 19.87
C GLN A 110 -6.94 -10.59 20.48
N LEU A 111 -6.55 -9.49 19.82
CA LEU A 111 -5.51 -8.59 20.33
C LEU A 111 -5.91 -7.97 21.67
N SER A 112 -4.90 -7.71 22.50
CA SER A 112 -5.04 -6.97 23.75
C SER A 112 -5.67 -5.58 23.54
N ALA A 113 -6.30 -5.05 24.59
CA ALA A 113 -6.88 -3.71 24.55
C ALA A 113 -5.82 -2.63 24.27
N GLY A 114 -4.61 -2.78 24.83
CA GLY A 114 -3.49 -1.87 24.61
C GLY A 114 -3.05 -1.84 23.14
N CYS A 115 -2.82 -3.01 22.55
CA CYS A 115 -2.46 -3.11 21.13
C CYS A 115 -3.54 -2.52 20.20
N LYS A 116 -4.83 -2.79 20.47
CA LYS A 116 -5.94 -2.22 19.69
C LYS A 116 -5.97 -0.70 19.79
N ALA A 117 -5.81 -0.15 21.00
CA ALA A 117 -5.81 1.30 21.22
C ALA A 117 -4.69 1.98 20.43
N GLU A 118 -3.47 1.45 20.51
CA GLU A 118 -2.31 1.96 19.79
C GLU A 118 -2.51 1.93 18.27
N ILE A 119 -3.01 0.81 17.73
CA ILE A 119 -3.29 0.67 16.30
C ILE A 119 -4.32 1.72 15.83
N GLU A 120 -5.38 1.96 16.60
CA GLU A 120 -6.40 2.95 16.24
C GLU A 120 -5.88 4.39 16.38
N GLU A 121 -5.06 4.68 17.38
CA GLU A 121 -4.37 5.96 17.54
C GLU A 121 -3.51 6.28 16.32
N LYS A 122 -2.57 5.39 15.96
CA LYS A 122 -1.69 5.60 14.80
C LYS A 122 -2.44 5.66 13.48
N LYS A 123 -3.56 4.94 13.34
CA LYS A 123 -4.46 5.11 12.18
C LYS A 123 -5.10 6.50 12.16
N ALA A 124 -5.55 7.02 13.30
CA ALA A 124 -6.16 8.33 13.39
C ALA A 124 -5.16 9.45 13.07
N GLU A 125 -3.92 9.34 13.55
CA GLU A 125 -2.83 10.26 13.22
C GLU A 125 -2.54 10.30 11.71
N ARG A 126 -2.43 9.14 11.07
CA ARG A 126 -2.17 9.05 9.62
C ARG A 126 -3.27 9.67 8.77
N LYS A 127 -4.53 9.68 9.23
CA LYS A 127 -5.66 10.29 8.51
C LYS A 127 -5.68 11.82 8.56
N LYS A 128 -4.92 12.43 9.48
CA LYS A 128 -4.83 13.89 9.62
C LYS A 128 -3.77 14.51 8.71
N LYS A 129 -2.93 13.68 8.08
CA LYS A 129 -1.88 14.07 7.15
C LYS A 129 -2.38 13.91 5.71
#